data_AF-A0A223V715-F1
#
_entry.id   AF-A0A223V715-F1
#
_cell.length_a   1.000
_cell.length_b   1.000
_cell.length_c   1.000
_cell.angle_alpha   90.00
_cell.angle_beta   90.00
_cell.angle_gamma   90.00
#
_symmetry.space_group_name_H-M   'P 1'
#
loop_
_entity.id
_entity.type
_entity.pdbx_description
1 polymer ?
#
loop_
_entity_poly.entity_id
_entity_poly.type
_entity_poly.pdbx_seq_one_letter_code
_entity_poly.pdbx_strand_id
1 'polypeptide(L)'
;MSRLKINKLVYNITTHSMKKYGSEVNFKEGLNIIFGPNSVGKTSIITGIVYGLGGEKSLGIFKSVQNPFKPEFYKAIEGESIDKSYLLLEISNGSEVRTIFRYIKGTDINIAAIKKCTADNFFKIEDSEKLIISGEGVFSENGFQSFLFDFIGLEQVLLPTYDQKFSKLYFENLLPLFFVEQRAGCVSSP
;
A
#
# COMPACT_ATOMS: atom_id res chain seq x y z
N MET A 1 17.53 2.46 15.53
CA MET A 1 16.39 1.65 15.06
C MET A 1 15.79 2.35 13.86
N SER A 2 15.83 1.69 12.70
CA SER A 2 15.05 2.13 11.54
C SER A 2 13.57 2.15 11.97
N ARG A 3 12.89 3.26 11.69
CA ARG A 3 11.45 3.38 11.93
C ARG A 3 10.81 3.68 10.59
N LEU A 4 9.99 2.75 10.11
CA LEU A 4 9.15 2.99 8.94
C LEU A 4 8.24 4.19 9.24
N LYS A 5 8.34 5.22 8.41
CA LYS A 5 7.47 6.39 8.41
C LYS A 5 6.77 6.48 7.07
N ILE A 6 5.47 6.76 7.11
CA ILE A 6 4.70 7.13 5.93
C ILE A 6 4.78 8.65 5.83
N ASN A 7 5.29 9.16 4.71
CA ASN A 7 5.45 10.59 4.49
C ASN A 7 4.28 11.16 3.67
N LYS A 8 3.89 10.46 2.61
CA LYS A 8 2.90 10.96 1.65
C LYS A 8 2.21 9.81 0.93
N LEU A 9 0.90 9.93 0.73
CA LEU A 9 0.10 9.03 -0.09
C LEU A 9 -0.58 9.85 -1.19
N VAL A 10 -0.40 9.45 -2.44
CA VAL A 10 -1.03 10.11 -3.60
C VAL A 10 -1.84 9.08 -4.37
N TYR A 11 -3.07 9.44 -4.74
CA TYR A 11 -3.90 8.71 -5.68
C TYR A 11 -4.03 9.46 -6.98
N ASN A 12 -3.97 8.72 -8.09
CA ASN A 12 -4.30 9.24 -9.41
C ASN A 12 -5.21 8.25 -10.13
N ILE A 13 -6.24 8.79 -10.75
CA ILE A 13 -7.24 8.07 -11.54
C ILE A 13 -7.42 8.82 -12.84
N THR A 14 -7.32 8.12 -13.96
CA THR A 14 -7.57 8.63 -15.30
C THR A 14 -8.74 7.86 -15.90
N THR A 15 -9.73 8.57 -16.43
CA THR A 15 -10.86 7.97 -17.16
C THR A 15 -10.55 7.78 -18.64
N HIS A 16 -11.36 6.99 -19.35
CA HIS A 16 -11.23 6.87 -20.81
C HIS A 16 -11.46 8.20 -21.55
N SER A 17 -12.24 9.10 -20.97
CA SER A 17 -12.40 10.49 -21.45
C SER A 17 -11.23 11.41 -21.08
N MET A 18 -10.13 10.86 -20.56
CA MET A 18 -8.92 11.59 -20.16
C MET A 18 -9.11 12.57 -18.99
N LYS A 19 -10.24 12.50 -18.28
CA LYS A 19 -10.43 13.26 -17.03
C LYS A 19 -9.55 12.65 -15.93
N LYS A 20 -8.98 13.52 -15.11
CA LYS A 20 -8.08 13.13 -14.01
C LYS A 20 -8.74 13.43 -12.67
N TYR A 21 -8.73 12.44 -11.79
CA TYR A 21 -9.13 12.55 -10.40
C TYR A 21 -7.97 12.09 -9.53
N GLY A 22 -7.94 12.55 -8.29
CA GLY A 22 -6.87 12.18 -7.40
C GLY A 22 -7.01 12.86 -6.06
N SER A 23 -6.16 12.43 -5.13
CA SER A 23 -6.03 13.07 -3.83
C SER A 23 -4.62 12.86 -3.32
N GLU A 24 -4.19 13.77 -2.46
CA GLU A 24 -2.89 13.72 -1.81
C GLU A 24 -3.08 13.90 -0.31
N VAL A 25 -2.39 13.06 0.46
CA VAL A 25 -2.36 13.14 1.92
C VAL A 25 -0.90 13.20 2.36
N ASN A 26 -0.54 14.31 2.98
CA ASN A 26 0.77 14.52 3.58
C ASN A 26 0.70 14.18 5.07
N PHE A 27 1.59 13.31 5.52
CA PHE A 27 1.75 12.94 6.91
C PHE A 27 2.92 13.69 7.52
N LYS A 28 2.76 14.12 8.77
CA LYS A 28 3.80 14.81 9.53
C LYS A 28 4.29 13.91 10.66
N GLU A 29 5.45 14.23 11.21
CA GLU A 29 5.90 13.55 12.43
C GLU A 29 4.94 13.81 13.58
N GLY A 30 4.73 12.78 14.42
CA GLY A 30 3.82 12.83 15.54
C GLY A 30 2.42 12.30 15.22
N LEU A 31 1.40 12.90 15.84
CA LEU A 31 0.01 12.46 15.73
C LEU A 31 -0.67 13.13 14.54
N ASN A 32 -1.10 12.32 13.56
CA ASN A 32 -1.90 12.77 12.43
C ASN A 32 -3.38 12.41 12.68
N ILE A 33 -4.24 13.41 12.83
CA ILE A 33 -5.69 13.21 13.02
C ILE A 33 -6.39 13.43 11.69
N ILE A 34 -6.98 12.37 11.14
CA ILE A 34 -7.80 12.43 9.91
C ILE A 34 -9.27 12.39 10.33
N PHE A 35 -9.92 13.55 10.25
CA PHE A 35 -11.33 13.70 10.58
C PHE A 35 -12.15 14.07 9.34
N GLY A 36 -13.35 13.50 9.24
CA GLY A 36 -14.29 13.80 8.19
C GLY A 36 -15.54 12.90 8.28
N PRO A 37 -16.62 13.21 7.56
CA PRO A 37 -17.82 12.39 7.54
C PRO A 37 -17.56 10.95 7.10
N ASN A 38 -18.50 10.04 7.36
CA ASN A 38 -18.40 8.69 6.80
C ASN A 38 -18.39 8.78 5.26
N SER A 39 -17.71 7.81 4.63
CA SER A 39 -17.62 7.70 3.18
C SER A 39 -16.77 8.73 2.42
N VAL A 40 -16.12 9.68 3.10
CA VAL A 40 -15.26 10.71 2.44
C VAL A 40 -13.81 10.29 2.15
N GLY A 41 -13.47 9.00 2.32
CA GLY A 41 -12.15 8.47 1.94
C GLY A 41 -11.19 8.13 3.08
N LYS A 42 -11.62 8.22 4.36
CA LYS A 42 -10.80 7.81 5.51
C LYS A 42 -10.31 6.35 5.40
N THR A 43 -11.22 5.43 5.09
CA THR A 43 -10.89 4.02 4.84
C THR A 43 -9.92 3.89 3.67
N SER A 44 -10.14 4.64 2.59
CA SER A 44 -9.25 4.63 1.43
C SER A 44 -7.83 5.04 1.78
N ILE A 45 -7.61 5.95 2.72
CA ILE A 45 -6.24 6.30 3.17
C ILE A 45 -5.54 5.08 3.78
N ILE A 46 -6.19 4.40 4.73
CA ILE A 46 -5.64 3.20 5.37
C ILE A 46 -5.45 2.08 4.35
N THR A 47 -6.44 1.82 3.49
CA THR A 47 -6.35 0.85 2.41
C THR A 47 -5.17 1.16 1.49
N GLY A 48 -4.90 2.42 1.18
CA GLY A 48 -3.76 2.85 0.36
C GLY A 48 -2.42 2.57 0.96
N ILE A 49 -2.27 2.84 2.25
CA ILE A 49 -1.02 2.56 2.97
C ILE A 49 -0.79 1.05 3.00
N VAL A 50 -1.80 0.28 3.41
CA VAL A 50 -1.72 -1.19 3.48
C VAL A 50 -1.45 -1.78 2.09
N TYR A 51 -2.14 -1.30 1.06
CA TYR A 51 -1.91 -1.71 -0.32
C TYR A 51 -0.51 -1.33 -0.78
N GLY A 52 -0.06 -0.10 -0.57
CA GLY A 52 1.30 0.33 -0.95
C GLY A 52 2.39 -0.51 -0.31
N LEU A 53 2.16 -1.01 0.91
CA LEU A 53 3.09 -1.89 1.64
C LEU A 53 2.94 -3.39 1.32
N GLY A 54 2.18 -3.77 0.29
CA GLY A 54 2.00 -5.18 -0.08
C GLY A 54 1.25 -5.99 0.98
N GLY A 55 0.33 -5.33 1.67
CA GLY A 55 -0.38 -5.79 2.85
C GLY A 55 -1.77 -6.37 2.61
N GLU A 56 -2.19 -6.58 1.37
CA GLU A 56 -3.61 -6.76 1.01
C GLU A 56 -4.29 -7.94 1.70
N LYS A 57 -3.57 -9.03 1.98
CA LYS A 57 -4.17 -10.17 2.67
C LYS A 57 -4.65 -9.82 4.08
N SER A 58 -4.03 -8.83 4.73
CA SER A 58 -4.50 -8.34 6.04
C SER A 58 -5.87 -7.66 5.97
N LEU A 59 -6.27 -7.18 4.78
CA LEU A 59 -7.59 -6.63 4.52
C LEU A 59 -8.62 -7.71 4.15
N GLY A 60 -8.26 -8.99 4.25
CA GLY A 60 -9.10 -10.12 3.85
C GLY A 60 -9.13 -10.36 2.33
N ILE A 61 -8.19 -9.78 1.58
CA ILE A 61 -8.07 -9.96 0.13
C ILE A 61 -7.12 -11.12 -0.15
N PHE A 62 -7.70 -12.27 -0.51
CA PHE A 62 -6.93 -13.51 -0.72
C PHE A 62 -6.73 -13.86 -2.20
N LYS A 63 -7.39 -13.14 -3.12
CA LYS A 63 -7.28 -13.34 -4.56
C LYS A 63 -6.91 -12.02 -5.25
N SER A 64 -6.00 -12.07 -6.23
CA SER A 64 -5.59 -10.90 -7.03
C SER A 64 -6.74 -10.22 -7.79
N VAL A 65 -7.83 -10.94 -8.06
CA VAL A 65 -9.04 -10.42 -8.71
C VAL A 65 -9.84 -9.49 -7.80
N GLN A 66 -9.69 -9.61 -6.48
CA GLN A 66 -10.39 -8.78 -5.52
C GLN A 66 -9.62 -7.47 -5.33
N ASN A 67 -10.28 -6.35 -5.66
CA ASN A 67 -9.71 -5.02 -5.46
C ASN A 67 -10.11 -4.51 -4.05
N PRO A 68 -9.16 -4.15 -3.18
CA PRO A 68 -9.48 -3.65 -1.83
C PRO A 68 -10.10 -2.25 -1.84
N PHE A 69 -10.04 -1.55 -2.97
CA PHE A 69 -10.58 -0.21 -3.13
C PHE A 69 -12.04 -0.24 -3.54
N LYS A 70 -12.73 0.89 -3.37
CA LYS A 70 -14.08 1.06 -3.89
C LYS A 70 -14.09 1.10 -5.43
N PRO A 71 -15.23 0.79 -6.09
CA PRO A 71 -15.34 0.81 -7.56
C PRO A 71 -14.91 2.11 -8.23
N GLU A 72 -14.94 3.24 -7.53
CA GLU A 72 -14.47 4.55 -8.00
C GLU A 72 -12.96 4.61 -8.25
N PHE A 73 -12.21 3.57 -7.87
CA PHE A 73 -10.79 3.45 -8.19
C PHE A 73 -10.51 2.55 -9.40
N TYR A 74 -11.43 1.69 -9.84
CA TYR A 74 -11.13 0.71 -10.91
C TYR A 74 -12.27 0.44 -11.91
N LYS A 75 -13.49 0.87 -11.62
CA LYS A 75 -14.65 0.68 -12.50
C LYS A 75 -15.07 1.99 -13.15
N ALA A 76 -15.65 2.92 -12.38
CA ALA A 76 -16.14 4.20 -12.89
C ALA A 76 -16.21 5.25 -11.78
N ILE A 77 -15.98 6.51 -12.13
CA ILE A 77 -16.10 7.67 -11.24
C ILE A 77 -16.94 8.74 -11.95
N GLU A 78 -17.96 9.27 -11.28
CA GLU A 78 -18.90 10.25 -11.88
C GLU A 78 -19.51 9.81 -13.23
N GLY A 79 -19.81 8.52 -13.37
CA GLY A 79 -20.38 7.95 -14.60
C GLY A 79 -19.36 7.67 -15.72
N GLU A 80 -18.09 7.98 -15.51
CA GLU A 80 -17.01 7.79 -16.48
C GLU A 80 -16.20 6.53 -16.15
N SER A 81 -16.04 5.64 -17.12
CA SER A 81 -15.23 4.43 -16.95
C SER A 81 -13.75 4.77 -16.72
N ILE A 82 -13.15 4.12 -15.73
CA ILE A 82 -11.75 4.32 -15.38
C ILE A 82 -10.87 3.58 -16.37
N ASP A 83 -9.91 4.27 -16.98
CA ASP A 83 -8.90 3.65 -17.83
C ASP A 83 -7.77 3.08 -16.96
N LYS A 84 -7.21 3.93 -16.09
CA LYS A 84 -6.02 3.62 -15.30
C LYS A 84 -6.07 4.31 -13.94
N SER A 85 -5.60 3.63 -12.90
CA SER A 85 -5.44 4.22 -11.58
C SER A 85 -4.25 3.63 -10.84
N TYR A 86 -3.60 4.45 -10.02
CA TYR A 86 -2.43 4.05 -9.26
C TYR A 86 -2.32 4.87 -7.97
N LEU A 87 -1.47 4.38 -7.07
CA LEU A 87 -1.01 5.14 -5.92
C LEU A 87 0.50 5.31 -5.92
N LEU A 88 0.95 6.40 -5.28
CA LEU A 88 2.31 6.60 -4.81
C LEU A 88 2.30 6.59 -3.29
N LEU A 89 3.11 5.75 -2.67
CA LEU A 89 3.35 5.74 -1.23
C LEU A 89 4.80 6.12 -0.98
N GLU A 90 5.02 7.32 -0.45
CA GLU A 90 6.33 7.77 0.00
C GLU A 90 6.57 7.29 1.42
N ILE A 91 7.67 6.57 1.61
CA ILE A 91 8.11 6.01 2.88
C ILE A 91 9.54 6.44 3.20
N SER A 92 9.86 6.51 4.48
CA SER A 92 11.23 6.70 4.96
C SER A 92 11.54 5.76 6.11
N ASN A 93 12.82 5.42 6.30
CA ASN A 93 13.31 4.59 7.40
C ASN A 93 14.22 5.37 8.38
N GLY A 94 14.30 6.69 8.20
CA GLY A 94 15.16 7.60 8.95
C GLY A 94 16.52 7.89 8.30
N SER A 95 16.97 7.08 7.33
CA SER A 95 18.20 7.33 6.56
C SER A 95 17.91 7.70 5.11
N GLU A 96 16.87 7.13 4.52
CA GLU A 96 16.52 7.38 3.12
C GLU A 96 15.02 7.38 2.88
N VAL A 97 14.65 8.00 1.75
CA VAL A 97 13.28 8.08 1.25
C VAL A 97 13.16 7.16 0.03
N ARG A 98 12.06 6.41 -0.02
CA ARG A 98 11.65 5.61 -1.17
C ARG A 98 10.21 5.94 -1.50
N THR A 99 9.88 6.01 -2.78
CA THR A 99 8.50 6.08 -3.25
C THR A 99 8.14 4.79 -3.95
N ILE A 100 7.05 4.16 -3.49
CA ILE A 100 6.47 2.96 -4.06
C ILE A 100 5.32 3.36 -4.96
N PHE A 101 5.35 2.93 -6.21
CA PHE A 101 4.25 3.04 -7.16
C PHE A 101 3.56 1.70 -7.31
N ARG A 102 2.23 1.72 -7.27
CA ARG A 102 1.40 0.54 -7.56
C ARG A 102 0.18 0.89 -8.38
N TYR A 103 -0.12 0.05 -9.36
CA TYR A 103 -1.41 0.09 -10.05
C TYR A 103 -2.53 -0.39 -9.14
N ILE A 104 -3.64 0.34 -9.11
CA ILE A 104 -4.92 -0.14 -8.59
C ILE A 104 -5.74 -0.72 -9.75
N LYS A 105 -5.67 -0.07 -10.91
CA LYS A 105 -6.08 -0.58 -12.22
C LYS A 105 -5.05 -0.20 -13.26
N GLY A 106 -4.53 -1.18 -13.98
CA GLY A 106 -3.51 -0.97 -15.00
C GLY A 106 -2.95 -2.28 -15.50
N THR A 107 -1.81 -2.19 -16.19
CA THR A 107 -1.18 -3.33 -16.86
C THR A 107 -0.60 -4.35 -15.88
N ASP A 108 0.11 -3.90 -14.85
CA ASP A 108 0.93 -4.78 -14.01
C ASP A 108 0.62 -4.62 -12.52
N ILE A 109 -0.56 -5.06 -12.07
CA ILE A 109 -1.01 -4.94 -10.67
C ILE A 109 -0.17 -5.76 -9.66
N ASN A 110 0.57 -6.76 -10.15
CA ASN A 110 1.44 -7.63 -9.35
C ASN A 110 2.89 -7.15 -9.27
N ILE A 111 3.19 -5.98 -9.84
CA ILE A 111 4.50 -5.35 -9.79
C ILE A 111 4.39 -4.01 -9.07
N ALA A 112 5.33 -3.75 -8.16
CA ALA A 112 5.55 -2.43 -7.58
C ALA A 112 6.81 -1.81 -8.22
N ALA A 113 6.74 -0.54 -8.59
CA ALA A 113 7.91 0.21 -9.03
C ALA A 113 8.42 1.08 -7.88
N ILE A 114 9.70 0.97 -7.54
CA ILE A 114 10.30 1.69 -6.42
C ILE A 114 11.37 2.63 -6.93
N LYS A 115 11.39 3.85 -6.37
CA LYS A 115 12.40 4.87 -6.67
C LYS A 115 12.93 5.51 -5.42
N LYS A 116 14.22 5.86 -5.43
CA LYS A 116 14.87 6.68 -4.40
C LYS A 116 14.57 8.17 -4.62
N CYS A 117 13.33 8.55 -4.36
CA CYS A 117 12.87 9.94 -4.48
C CYS A 117 11.62 10.18 -3.63
N THR A 118 11.21 11.45 -3.53
CA THR A 118 9.89 11.85 -3.04
C THR A 118 8.81 11.58 -4.08
N ALA A 119 7.55 11.53 -3.66
CA ALA A 119 6.42 11.29 -4.57
C ALA A 119 6.31 12.36 -5.67
N ASP A 120 6.62 13.62 -5.34
CA ASP A 120 6.59 14.76 -6.29
C ASP A 120 7.65 14.67 -7.40
N ASN A 121 8.70 13.89 -7.17
CA ASN A 121 9.77 13.69 -8.13
C ASN A 121 9.70 12.31 -8.83
N PHE A 122 8.71 11.48 -8.51
CA PHE A 122 8.60 10.11 -9.01
C PHE A 122 8.64 10.00 -10.53
N PHE A 123 7.96 10.91 -11.24
CA PHE A 123 7.91 10.91 -12.70
C PHE A 123 9.07 11.68 -13.37
N LYS A 124 9.92 12.35 -12.60
CA LYS A 124 11.10 13.07 -13.11
C LYS A 124 12.36 12.22 -13.09
N ILE A 125 12.42 11.26 -12.18
CA ILE A 125 13.51 10.28 -12.08
C ILE A 125 13.20 9.12 -13.02
N GLU A 126 14.16 8.70 -13.84
CA GLU A 126 13.96 7.58 -14.77
C GLU A 126 14.19 6.23 -14.10
N ASP A 127 15.22 6.14 -13.26
CA ASP A 127 15.63 4.90 -12.60
C ASP A 127 14.51 4.35 -11.71
N SER A 128 14.24 3.04 -11.84
CA SER A 128 13.19 2.36 -11.10
C SER A 128 13.49 0.88 -10.93
N GLU A 129 13.34 0.39 -9.71
CA GLU A 129 13.37 -1.03 -9.40
C GLU A 129 11.95 -1.60 -9.56
N LYS A 130 11.79 -2.70 -10.29
CA LYS A 130 10.49 -3.38 -10.45
C LYS A 130 10.48 -4.64 -9.59
N LEU A 131 9.62 -4.65 -8.58
CA LEU A 131 9.55 -5.72 -7.60
C LEU A 131 8.25 -6.51 -7.67
N ILE A 132 8.35 -7.82 -7.50
CA ILE A 132 7.21 -8.74 -7.45
C ILE A 132 6.52 -8.62 -6.09
N ILE A 133 5.26 -8.21 -6.08
CA ILE A 133 4.50 -7.95 -4.83
C ILE A 133 3.47 -9.01 -4.50
N SER A 134 3.10 -9.86 -5.46
CA SER A 134 2.11 -10.92 -5.28
C SER A 134 2.54 -12.19 -6.01
N GLY A 135 2.16 -13.35 -5.46
CA GLY A 135 2.48 -14.67 -6.01
C GLY A 135 3.84 -15.20 -5.56
N GLU A 136 4.44 -16.02 -6.42
CA GLU A 136 5.77 -16.57 -6.18
C GLU A 136 6.85 -15.50 -6.40
N GLY A 137 7.95 -15.58 -5.67
CA GLY A 137 9.09 -14.65 -5.85
C GLY A 137 9.00 -13.35 -5.05
N VAL A 138 7.98 -13.13 -4.22
CA VAL A 138 7.91 -11.94 -3.33
C VAL A 138 9.07 -11.84 -2.34
N PHE A 139 9.77 -12.95 -2.08
CA PHE A 139 11.00 -13.04 -1.27
C PHE A 139 12.27 -13.34 -2.09
N SER A 140 12.21 -13.20 -3.42
CA SER A 140 13.39 -13.28 -4.27
C SER A 140 14.23 -12.00 -4.18
N GLU A 141 15.33 -11.91 -4.93
CA GLU A 141 16.14 -10.69 -5.05
C GLU A 141 15.32 -9.50 -5.57
N ASN A 142 14.41 -9.75 -6.52
CA ASN A 142 13.46 -8.75 -7.03
C ASN A 142 12.09 -8.84 -6.32
N GLY A 143 12.08 -9.34 -5.08
CA GLY A 143 10.89 -9.53 -4.28
C GLY A 143 10.55 -8.32 -3.41
N PHE A 144 9.30 -7.88 -3.42
CA PHE A 144 8.87 -6.72 -2.64
C PHE A 144 8.97 -6.95 -1.12
N GLN A 145 8.74 -8.18 -0.64
CA GLN A 145 8.90 -8.51 0.78
C GLN A 145 10.37 -8.45 1.19
N SER A 146 11.31 -8.93 0.35
CA SER A 146 12.75 -8.79 0.61
C SER A 146 13.14 -7.32 0.76
N PHE A 147 12.78 -6.49 -0.23
CA PHE A 147 13.00 -5.05 -0.19
C PHE A 147 12.43 -4.43 1.09
N LEU A 148 11.19 -4.75 1.46
CA LEU A 148 10.54 -4.10 2.58
C LEU A 148 11.21 -4.47 3.91
N PHE A 149 11.57 -5.74 4.11
CA PHE A 149 12.31 -6.21 5.29
C PHE A 149 13.68 -5.56 5.40
N ASP A 150 14.43 -5.50 4.29
CA ASP A 150 15.75 -4.86 4.25
C ASP A 150 15.64 -3.35 4.51
N PHE A 151 14.63 -2.70 3.92
CA PHE A 151 14.39 -1.26 4.08
C PHE A 151 14.09 -0.89 5.54
N ILE A 152 13.34 -1.71 6.27
CA ILE A 152 13.01 -1.48 7.68
C ILE A 152 14.06 -2.07 8.63
N GLY A 153 15.02 -2.85 8.14
CA GLY A 153 16.05 -3.51 8.94
C GLY A 153 15.52 -4.67 9.78
N LEU A 154 14.54 -5.42 9.27
CA LEU A 154 14.05 -6.66 9.87
C LEU A 154 14.67 -7.88 9.16
N GLU A 155 15.01 -8.90 9.94
CA GLU A 155 15.48 -10.17 9.39
C GLU A 155 14.32 -10.99 8.83
N GLN A 156 14.56 -11.69 7.72
CA GLN A 156 13.61 -12.65 7.17
C GLN A 156 13.65 -13.94 7.99
N VAL A 157 12.56 -14.25 8.71
CA VAL A 157 12.47 -15.42 9.60
C VAL A 157 11.63 -16.54 8.95
N LEU A 158 12.08 -17.79 9.09
CA LEU A 158 11.31 -18.98 8.75
C LEU A 158 10.55 -19.49 9.98
N LEU A 159 9.26 -19.72 9.82
CA LEU A 159 8.38 -20.21 10.86
C LEU A 159 7.72 -21.52 10.45
N PRO A 160 7.52 -22.47 11.39
CA PRO A 160 6.75 -23.66 11.12
C PRO A 160 5.28 -23.32 10.92
N THR A 161 4.66 -23.92 9.92
CA THR A 161 3.22 -23.84 9.63
C THR A 161 2.48 -25.01 10.25
N TYR A 162 1.15 -24.94 10.28
CA TYR A 162 0.29 -26.00 10.82
C TYR A 162 0.50 -27.36 10.12
N ASP A 163 0.84 -27.35 8.82
CA ASP A 163 1.16 -28.54 8.03
C ASP A 163 2.63 -28.99 8.16
N GLN A 164 3.34 -28.56 9.21
CA GLN A 164 4.74 -28.90 9.50
C GLN A 164 5.74 -28.53 8.39
N LYS A 165 5.37 -27.59 7.52
CA LYS A 165 6.30 -26.97 6.57
C LYS A 165 6.89 -25.71 7.17
N PHE A 166 7.91 -25.18 6.52
CA PHE A 166 8.45 -23.87 6.86
C PHE A 166 7.97 -22.84 5.86
N SER A 167 7.56 -21.67 6.36
CA SER A 167 7.20 -20.51 5.54
C SER A 167 7.88 -19.27 6.11
N LYS A 168 8.22 -18.32 5.24
CA LYS A 168 8.74 -17.02 5.69
C LYS A 168 7.63 -16.22 6.35
N LEU A 169 7.99 -15.41 7.35
CA LEU A 169 7.09 -14.42 7.94
C LEU A 169 6.85 -13.28 6.93
N TYR A 170 5.61 -13.05 6.54
CA TYR A 170 5.26 -11.96 5.62
C TYR A 170 5.04 -10.66 6.40
N PHE A 171 5.30 -9.52 5.78
CA PHE A 171 4.99 -8.21 6.37
C PHE A 171 3.50 -8.06 6.70
N GLU A 172 2.64 -8.72 5.93
CA GLU A 172 1.20 -8.85 6.17
C GLU A 172 0.88 -9.38 7.58
N ASN A 173 1.73 -10.26 8.14
CA ASN A 173 1.57 -10.79 9.49
C ASN A 173 1.92 -9.77 10.59
N LEU A 174 2.73 -8.77 10.27
CA LEU A 174 3.14 -7.71 11.20
C LEU A 174 2.17 -6.53 11.20
N LEU A 175 1.37 -6.36 10.13
CA LEU A 175 0.42 -5.26 9.99
C LEU A 175 -0.55 -5.08 11.17
N PRO A 176 -1.11 -6.14 11.80
CA PRO A 176 -1.97 -5.98 12.96
C PRO A 176 -1.30 -5.31 14.16
N LEU A 177 0.04 -5.29 14.24
CA LEU A 177 0.78 -4.57 15.28
C LEU A 177 0.82 -3.06 15.02
N PHE A 178 0.62 -2.64 13.77
CA PHE A 178 0.67 -1.24 13.34
C PHE A 178 -0.73 -0.66 13.09
N PHE A 179 -1.70 -1.51 12.75
CA PHE A 179 -3.06 -1.13 12.41
C PHE A 179 -4.06 -1.71 13.41
N VAL A 180 -4.66 -0.83 14.20
CA VAL A 180 -5.79 -1.18 15.07
C VAL A 180 -7.06 -0.66 14.39
N GLU A 181 -7.83 -1.57 13.79
CA GLU A 181 -9.14 -1.24 13.25
C GLU A 181 -10.14 -1.07 14.40
N GLN A 182 -10.69 0.13 14.58
CA GLN A 182 -11.72 0.36 15.59
C GLN A 182 -13.08 -0.18 15.09
N ARG A 183 -13.36 -1.46 15.35
CA ARG A 183 -14.68 -2.07 15.13
C ARG A 183 -15.54 -1.90 16.39
N ALA A 184 -16.20 -0.74 16.49
CA ALA A 184 -17.13 -0.34 17.57
C ALA A 184 -16.50 -0.27 18.99
N GLY A 185 -16.71 0.87 19.67
CA GLY A 185 -16.50 0.92 21.11
C GLY A 185 -17.46 -0.04 21.80
N CYS A 186 -17.07 -0.59 22.95
CA CYS A 186 -18.01 -1.26 23.85
C CYS A 186 -19.25 -0.37 23.98
N VAL A 187 -20.38 -0.85 23.44
CA VAL A 187 -21.68 -0.32 23.81
C VAL A 187 -21.78 -0.58 25.30
N SER A 188 -21.67 0.47 26.11
CA SER A 188 -22.25 0.43 27.44
C SER A 188 -23.75 0.30 27.20
N SER A 189 -24.23 -0.93 27.29
CA SER A 189 -25.65 -1.19 27.43
C SER A 189 -26.13 -0.40 28.66
N PRO A 190 -27.17 0.45 28.53
CA PRO A 190 -27.77 1.12 29.68
C PRO A 190 -28.40 0.13 30.66
#